data_AF-A0A352PXU2-F1
#
_entry.id   AF-A0A352PXU2-F1
#
_cell.length_a   1.000
_cell.length_b   1.000
_cell.length_c   1.000
_cell.angle_alpha   90.00
_cell.angle_beta   90.00
_cell.angle_gamma   90.00
#
_symmetry.space_group_name_H-M   'P 1'
#
loop_
_entity.id
_entity.type
_entity.pdbx_description
1 polymer ?
#
loop_
_entity_poly.entity_id
_entity_poly.type
_entity_poly.pdbx_seq_one_letter_code
_entity_poly.pdbx_strand_id
1 'polypeptide(L)'
;MSERKKRSLEERLQEHPGLCKRLESILDIAENADGALKTADEAEQRAIKELRRLGNELIQQWAINQEQKVVDDLGKQTARPVGHGKKNSADKRRTGK
;
A
#
# COMPACT_ATOMS: atom_id res chain seq x y z
N MET A 1 -6.59 3.10 -27.33
CA MET A 1 -6.72 3.00 -25.85
C MET A 1 -5.99 1.74 -25.44
N SER A 2 -4.71 1.85 -25.05
CA SER A 2 -3.93 0.67 -24.69
C SER A 2 -4.38 0.17 -23.33
N GLU A 3 -4.91 -1.06 -23.26
CA GLU A 3 -5.09 -1.77 -22.00
C GLU A 3 -3.77 -1.76 -21.24
N ARG A 4 -3.73 -1.08 -20.08
CA ARG A 4 -2.60 -1.25 -19.16
C ARG A 4 -2.58 -2.72 -18.76
N LYS A 5 -1.60 -3.45 -19.29
CA LYS A 5 -1.32 -4.83 -18.90
C LYS A 5 -1.22 -4.84 -17.37
N LYS A 6 -2.20 -5.44 -16.70
CA LYS A 6 -2.16 -5.57 -15.25
C LYS A 6 -0.94 -6.42 -14.92
N ARG A 7 -0.12 -5.94 -13.99
CA ARG A 7 1.00 -6.72 -13.44
C ARG A 7 0.50 -8.09 -13.03
N SER A 8 1.26 -9.14 -13.36
CA SER A 8 0.94 -10.50 -12.98
C SER A 8 0.97 -10.66 -11.46
N LEU A 9 0.42 -11.77 -10.96
CA LEU A 9 0.47 -12.05 -9.53
C LEU A 9 1.93 -12.22 -9.07
N GLU A 10 2.76 -12.89 -9.86
CA GLU A 10 4.18 -13.11 -9.54
C GLU A 10 4.93 -11.79 -9.44
N GLU A 11 4.74 -10.88 -10.41
CA GLU A 11 5.38 -9.56 -10.41
C GLU A 11 5.01 -8.77 -9.14
N ARG A 12 3.75 -8.81 -8.74
CA ARG A 12 3.27 -8.12 -7.52
C ARG A 12 3.80 -8.75 -6.25
N LEU A 13 3.92 -10.07 -6.23
CA LEU A 13 4.46 -10.81 -5.09
C LEU A 13 5.96 -10.54 -4.92
N GLN A 14 6.72 -10.44 -6.02
CA GLN A 14 8.13 -10.03 -5.98
C GLN A 14 8.36 -8.67 -5.30
N GLU A 15 7.42 -7.73 -5.43
CA GLU A 15 7.47 -6.44 -4.74
C GLU A 15 7.16 -6.53 -3.22
N HIS A 16 6.62 -7.66 -2.76
CA HIS A 16 6.23 -7.90 -1.36
C HIS A 16 6.83 -9.23 -0.83
N PRO A 17 8.15 -9.30 -0.63
CA PRO A 17 8.83 -10.55 -0.26
C PRO A 17 8.39 -11.15 1.08
N GLY A 18 7.86 -10.34 2.00
CA GLY A 18 7.23 -10.86 3.23
C GLY A 18 6.00 -11.71 2.93
N LEU A 19 5.08 -11.16 2.11
CA LEU A 19 3.85 -11.85 1.71
C LEU A 19 4.14 -13.13 0.91
N CYS A 20 5.17 -13.13 0.06
CA CYS A 20 5.66 -14.36 -0.60
C CYS A 20 5.97 -15.45 0.40
N LYS A 21 6.86 -15.17 1.36
CA LYS A 21 7.31 -16.15 2.35
C LYS A 21 6.16 -16.74 3.15
N ARG A 22 5.15 -15.93 3.47
CA ARG A 22 3.96 -16.39 4.19
C ARG A 22 3.08 -17.30 3.32
N LEU A 23 2.91 -16.98 2.05
CA LEU A 23 2.19 -17.85 1.13
C LEU A 23 2.92 -19.19 0.93
N GLU A 24 4.25 -19.17 0.80
CA GLU A 24 5.08 -20.37 0.76
C GLU A 24 4.86 -21.23 2.01
N SER A 25 4.92 -20.64 3.21
CA SER A 25 4.64 -21.37 4.46
C SER A 25 3.22 -21.93 4.57
N ILE A 26 2.23 -21.32 3.92
CA ILE A 26 0.86 -21.85 3.87
C ILE A 26 0.79 -23.04 2.91
N LEU A 27 1.51 -23.00 1.79
CA LEU A 27 1.62 -24.13 0.86
C LEU A 27 2.33 -25.31 1.51
N ASP A 28 3.39 -25.07 2.28
CA ASP A 28 4.10 -26.12 3.03
C ASP A 28 3.17 -26.89 3.98
N ILE A 29 2.17 -26.22 4.56
CA ILE A 29 1.15 -26.85 5.42
C ILE A 29 0.23 -27.73 4.59
N ALA A 30 -0.22 -27.24 3.43
CA ALA A 30 -1.12 -27.98 2.54
C ALA A 30 -0.44 -29.23 1.95
N GLU A 31 0.85 -29.10 1.61
CA GLU A 31 1.67 -30.20 1.11
C GLU A 31 2.17 -31.12 2.22
N ASN A 32 2.03 -30.70 3.49
CA ASN A 32 2.65 -31.32 4.65
C ASN A 32 4.13 -31.60 4.38
N ALA A 33 4.86 -30.61 3.87
CA ALA A 33 6.22 -30.75 3.33
C ALA A 33 7.21 -31.39 4.32
N ASP A 34 7.07 -31.08 5.61
CA ASP A 34 7.89 -31.65 6.69
C ASP A 34 7.37 -33.02 7.20
N GLY A 35 6.20 -33.48 6.74
CA GLY A 35 5.52 -34.68 7.24
C GLY A 35 5.10 -34.61 8.71
N ALA A 36 5.22 -33.43 9.33
CA ALA A 36 5.05 -33.23 10.76
C ALA A 36 3.58 -33.18 11.21
N LEU A 37 2.66 -32.83 10.30
CA LEU A 37 1.24 -32.73 10.60
C LEU A 37 0.61 -34.13 10.50
N LYS A 38 0.20 -34.69 11.63
CA LYS A 38 -0.35 -36.05 11.73
C LYS A 38 -1.88 -36.05 11.79
N THR A 39 -2.46 -34.93 12.19
CA THR A 39 -3.90 -34.76 12.36
C THR A 39 -4.40 -33.50 11.66
N ALA A 40 -5.69 -33.50 11.33
CA ALA A 40 -6.34 -32.32 10.76
C ALA A 40 -6.36 -31.13 11.74
N ASP A 41 -6.47 -31.39 13.05
CA ASP A 41 -6.45 -30.33 14.08
C ASP A 41 -5.09 -29.62 14.10
N GLU A 42 -3.99 -30.37 14.05
CA GLU A 42 -2.64 -29.77 13.99
C GLU A 42 -2.46 -28.92 12.73
N ALA A 43 -2.95 -29.42 11.59
CA ALA A 43 -2.91 -28.69 10.33
C ALA A 43 -3.75 -27.40 10.39
N GLU A 44 -4.96 -27.46 10.95
CA GLU A 44 -5.82 -26.30 11.15
C GLU A 44 -5.15 -25.25 12.06
N GLN A 45 -4.63 -25.67 13.21
CA GLN A 45 -3.95 -24.77 14.13
C GLN A 45 -2.74 -24.10 13.48
N ARG A 46 -1.98 -24.84 12.66
CA ARG A 46 -0.83 -24.30 11.93
C ARG A 46 -1.28 -23.32 10.85
N ALA A 47 -2.33 -23.64 10.09
CA ALA A 47 -2.89 -22.78 9.06
C ALA A 47 -3.41 -21.46 9.65
N ILE A 48 -4.15 -21.50 10.77
CA ILE A 48 -4.64 -20.30 11.46
C ILE A 48 -3.47 -19.40 11.89
N LYS A 49 -2.38 -19.98 12.41
CA LYS A 49 -1.20 -19.22 12.82
C LYS A 49 -0.55 -18.49 11.64
N GLU A 50 -0.36 -19.17 10.52
CA GLU A 50 0.25 -18.54 9.33
C GLU A 50 -0.68 -17.52 8.67
N LEU A 51 -1.99 -17.78 8.62
CA LEU A 51 -2.97 -16.80 8.11
C LEU A 51 -3.01 -15.52 8.96
N ARG A 52 -2.91 -15.63 10.30
CA ARG A 52 -2.80 -14.46 11.18
C ARG A 52 -1.52 -13.67 10.90
N ARG A 53 -0.39 -14.36 10.69
CA ARG A 53 0.89 -13.72 10.34
C ARG A 53 0.82 -13.01 9.00
N LEU A 54 0.24 -13.66 7.99
CA LEU A 54 -0.01 -13.07 6.67
C LEU A 54 -0.88 -11.81 6.80
N GLY A 55 -1.98 -11.88 7.56
CA GLY A 55 -2.85 -10.74 7.81
C GLY A 55 -2.12 -9.57 8.46
N ASN A 56 -1.27 -9.83 9.45
CA ASN A 56 -0.45 -8.80 10.08
C ASN A 56 0.50 -8.13 9.07
N GLU A 57 1.23 -8.92 8.28
CA GLU A 57 2.12 -8.36 7.25
C GLU A 57 1.36 -7.54 6.20
N LEU A 58 0.18 -8.00 5.79
CA LEU A 58 -0.68 -7.28 4.86
C LEU A 58 -1.08 -5.92 5.41
N ILE A 59 -1.51 -5.85 6.67
CA ILE A 59 -1.93 -4.58 7.30
C ILE A 59 -0.73 -3.62 7.45
N GLN A 60 0.45 -4.14 7.81
CA GLN A 60 1.67 -3.33 7.91
C GLN A 60 2.07 -2.75 6.55
N GLN A 61 2.09 -3.58 5.50
CA GLN A 61 2.37 -3.12 4.14
C GLN A 61 1.33 -2.13 3.62
N TRP A 62 0.05 -2.34 3.94
CA TRP A 62 -1.00 -1.40 3.61
C TRP A 62 -0.77 -0.04 4.29
N ALA A 63 -0.43 -0.03 5.58
CA ALA A 63 -0.16 1.20 6.32
C ALA A 63 1.00 2.00 5.70
N ILE A 64 2.14 1.33 5.43
CA ILE A 64 3.31 1.93 4.78
C ILE A 64 2.93 2.56 3.42
N ASN A 65 2.19 1.81 2.59
CA ASN A 65 1.78 2.31 1.28
C ASN A 65 0.79 3.49 1.37
N GLN A 66 -0.03 3.54 2.41
CA GLN A 66 -0.95 4.67 2.63
C GLN A 66 -0.21 5.92 3.10
N GLU A 67 0.77 5.79 3.99
CA GLU A 67 1.64 6.90 4.40
C GLU A 67 2.39 7.49 3.21
N GLN A 68 2.97 6.65 2.36
CA GLN A 68 3.72 7.11 1.19
C GLN A 68 2.84 7.87 0.19
N LYS A 69 1.59 7.44 0.00
CA LYS A 69 0.62 8.17 -0.84
C LYS A 69 0.26 9.53 -0.29
N VAL A 70 0.10 9.66 1.04
CA VAL A 70 -0.19 10.94 1.69
C VAL A 70 0.99 11.91 1.51
N VAL A 71 2.23 11.42 1.66
CA VAL A 71 3.45 12.22 1.43
C VAL A 71 3.56 12.67 -0.04
N ASP A 72 3.31 11.77 -0.99
CA ASP A 72 3.36 12.09 -2.43
C ASP A 72 2.26 13.09 -2.84
N ASP A 73 1.06 12.99 -2.25
CA ASP A 73 -0.04 13.91 -2.54
C ASP A 73 0.16 15.29 -1.87
N LEU A 74 0.85 15.37 -0.74
CA LEU A 74 1.29 16.63 -0.15
C LEU A 74 2.39 17.30 -0.98
N GLY A 75 3.35 16.52 -1.48
CA GLY A 75 4.41 17.03 -2.39
C GLY A 75 3.84 17.65 -3.67
N LYS A 76 2.79 17.04 -4.25
CA LYS A 76 2.07 17.60 -5.41
C LYS A 76 1.27 18.87 -5.10
N GLN A 77 0.78 19.01 -3.86
CA GLN A 77 0.09 20.23 -3.43
C GLN A 77 1.07 21.40 -3.22
N THR A 78 2.29 21.13 -2.73
CA THR A 78 3.35 22.16 -2.60
C THR A 78 3.98 22.57 -3.94
N ALA A 79 3.82 21.76 -4.99
CA ALA A 79 4.26 22.09 -6.35
C ALA A 79 3.23 22.94 -7.14
N ARG A 80 2.13 23.36 -6.52
CA ARG A 80 1.28 24.43 -7.07
C ARG A 80 1.95 25.76 -6.75
N PRO A 81 2.37 26.57 -7.75
CA PRO A 81 2.88 27.89 -7.46
C PRO A 81 1.72 28.69 -6.86
N VAL A 82 1.80 28.99 -5.56
CA VAL A 82 0.96 29.99 -4.92
C VAL A 82 1.34 31.30 -5.60
N GLY A 83 0.61 31.64 -6.65
CA GLY A 83 0.79 32.89 -7.37
C GLY A 83 0.65 34.02 -6.37
N HIS A 84 1.75 34.70 -6.07
CA HIS A 84 1.75 36.00 -5.42
C HIS A 84 0.99 36.97 -6.34
N GLY A 85 -0.33 37.01 -6.19
CA GLY A 85 -1.14 38.08 -6.73
C GLY A 85 -0.71 39.37 -6.07
N LYS A 86 0.13 40.16 -6.75
CA LYS A 86 0.34 41.57 -6.40
C LYS A 86 -1.05 42.21 -6.28
N LYS A 87 -1.40 42.69 -5.08
CA LYS A 87 -2.59 43.49 -4.86
C LYS A 87 -2.35 44.86 -5.50
N ASN A 88 -2.88 45.07 -6.68
CA ASN A 88 -2.93 46.38 -7.33
C ASN A 88 -4.21 47.08 -6.86
N SER A 89 -4.25 47.54 -5.60
CA SER A 89 -5.34 48.42 -5.16
C SER A 89 -5.08 49.82 -5.72
N ALA A 90 -5.65 50.11 -6.88
CA ALA A 90 -5.71 51.45 -7.42
C ALA A 90 -6.83 52.21 -6.70
N ASP A 91 -6.46 52.91 -5.63
CA ASP A 91 -7.28 53.91 -4.94
C ASP A 91 -7.57 55.07 -5.92
N LYS A 92 -8.73 55.07 -6.57
CA LYS A 92 -9.22 56.24 -7.28
C LYS A 92 -9.83 57.20 -6.27
N ARG A 93 -9.02 58.14 -5.76
CA ARG A 93 -9.51 59.28 -4.99
C ARG A 93 -10.49 60.09 -5.83
N ARG A 94 -11.74 60.11 -5.38
CA ARG A 94 -12.78 61.04 -5.84
C ARG A 94 -12.38 62.45 -5.37
N THR A 95 -11.76 63.24 -6.24
CA THR A 95 -11.56 64.67 -6.02
C THR A 95 -12.90 65.37 -6.23
N GLY A 96 -13.51 65.87 -5.15
CA GLY A 96 -14.62 66.79 -5.24
C GLY A 96 -14.13 68.22 -5.42
N LYS A 97 -14.74 68.95 -6.36
CA LYS A 97 -15.31 70.28 -6.12
C LYS A 97 -16.31 70.59 -7.22
#